data_AF-A0A2H3CHJ4-F1
#
_entry.id   AF-A0A2H3CHJ4-F1
#
_cell.length_a   1.000
_cell.length_b   1.000
_cell.length_c   1.000
_cell.angle_alpha   90.00
_cell.angle_beta   90.00
_cell.angle_gamma   90.00
#
_symmetry.space_group_name_H-M   'P 1'
#
loop_
_entity.id
_entity.type
_entity.pdbx_description
1 polymer ?
#
loop_
_entity_poly.entity_id
_entity_poly.type
_entity_poly.pdbx_seq_one_letter_code
_entity_poly.pdbx_strand_id
1 'polypeptide(L)'
;MNISLRGYSSSSDILNYCVSRNLRFTIAVPKSSLSAFHHDVSPQSSSLLETCSLPHKAIWMEPDLNDYKGVADLNCQYLHNVHKVLRRENAGAFIMEGGMLSFVAKYLGGPRVVERLMASPSIIVHRFHKVAIHFPEGSYYDSHYLLQEPLSNVEECTLYGYVEQYNADSHTLLPTTWIMARYFTPFLQGWMPECSEFIIEVLDGIKCRRGEALMELGWKEYIQQYLWEHDLTGTYHVMQDNTHYGQSLINARFPVSWKKIKLSDIQILEIYNNSE
;
A
#
# COMPACT_ATOMS: atom_id res chain seq x y z
N MET A 1 34.82 1.72 5.01
CA MET A 1 34.41 2.54 3.85
C MET A 1 33.39 3.53 4.36
N ASN A 2 33.71 4.83 4.34
CA ASN A 2 32.84 5.91 4.83
C ASN A 2 31.68 6.09 3.83
N ILE A 3 30.50 5.55 4.15
CA ILE A 3 29.31 5.75 3.33
C ILE A 3 28.74 7.13 3.70
N SER A 4 28.92 8.08 2.81
CA SER A 4 28.24 9.38 2.88
C SER A 4 26.76 9.18 2.56
N LEU A 5 25.90 9.28 3.57
CA LEU A 5 24.44 9.32 3.44
C LEU A 5 23.99 10.69 2.86
N ARG A 6 24.42 11.00 1.63
CA ARG A 6 23.87 12.11 0.84
C ARG A 6 22.52 11.67 0.27
N GLY A 7 21.40 12.27 0.68
CA GLY A 7 20.17 12.14 -0.10
C GLY A 7 18.83 12.47 0.54
N TYR A 8 18.69 12.43 1.86
CA TYR A 8 17.43 12.81 2.52
C TYR A 8 17.62 14.16 3.19
N SER A 9 16.90 15.18 2.74
CA SER A 9 16.97 16.55 3.27
C SER A 9 15.62 17.03 3.83
N SER A 10 14.56 16.27 3.62
CA SER A 10 13.20 16.59 4.06
C SER A 10 12.38 15.36 4.44
N SER A 11 11.26 15.57 5.14
CA SER A 11 10.24 14.54 5.37
C SER A 11 9.68 13.98 4.06
N SER A 12 9.62 14.80 3.00
CA SER A 12 9.22 14.35 1.66
C SER A 12 10.19 13.31 1.10
N ASP A 13 11.50 13.43 1.34
CA ASP A 13 12.48 12.48 0.82
C ASP A 13 12.37 11.11 1.50
N ILE A 14 12.05 11.11 2.80
CA ILE A 14 11.77 9.88 3.56
C ILE A 14 10.49 9.22 3.04
N LEU A 15 9.42 9.99 2.84
CA LEU A 15 8.17 9.47 2.28
C LEU A 15 8.39 8.92 0.87
N ASN A 16 9.09 9.65 0.01
CA ASN A 16 9.47 9.19 -1.33
C ASN A 16 10.27 7.88 -1.28
N TYR A 17 11.20 7.75 -0.34
CA TYR A 17 11.92 6.50 -0.13
C TYR A 17 10.97 5.36 0.25
N CYS A 18 10.13 5.55 1.26
CA CYS A 18 9.15 4.55 1.68
C CYS A 18 8.24 4.13 0.53
N VAL A 19 7.70 5.09 -0.22
CA VAL A 19 6.84 4.83 -1.38
C VAL A 19 7.61 4.06 -2.45
N SER A 20 8.82 4.49 -2.82
CA SER A 20 9.62 3.84 -3.87
C SER A 20 9.97 2.39 -3.52
N ARG A 21 10.22 2.10 -2.24
CA ARG A 21 10.59 0.79 -1.73
C ARG A 21 9.41 -0.06 -1.24
N ASN A 22 8.17 0.39 -1.45
CA ASN A 22 6.95 -0.28 -0.94
C ASN A 22 7.04 -0.58 0.57
N LEU A 23 7.66 0.31 1.34
CA LEU A 23 7.70 0.17 2.80
C LEU A 23 6.33 0.47 3.37
N ARG A 24 5.97 -0.25 4.44
CA ARG A 24 4.79 0.06 5.23
C ARG A 24 5.07 1.27 6.11
N PHE A 25 4.16 2.25 6.11
CA PHE A 25 4.23 3.42 6.98
C PHE A 25 2.82 3.96 7.23
N THR A 26 2.70 5.01 8.05
CA THR A 26 1.41 5.63 8.34
C THR A 26 1.56 7.14 8.38
N ILE A 27 0.67 7.84 7.67
CA ILE A 27 0.49 9.29 7.78
C ILE A 27 -0.84 9.52 8.49
N ALA A 28 -0.81 10.31 9.56
CA ALA A 28 -2.01 10.67 10.30
C ALA A 28 -1.92 12.11 10.78
N VAL A 29 -3.08 12.77 10.91
CA VAL A 29 -3.20 14.20 11.22
C VAL A 29 -3.99 14.39 12.52
N PRO A 30 -3.55 15.29 13.43
CA PRO A 30 -4.36 15.65 14.59
C PRO A 30 -5.68 16.29 14.18
N LYS A 31 -6.79 15.92 14.82
CA LYS A 31 -8.10 16.55 14.55
C LYS A 31 -8.07 18.08 14.63
N SER A 32 -7.33 18.61 15.60
CA SER A 32 -7.16 20.06 15.79
C SER A 32 -6.49 20.77 14.61
N SER A 33 -5.76 20.03 13.75
CA SER A 33 -5.07 20.55 12.58
C SER A 33 -5.86 20.39 11.28
N LEU A 34 -7.02 19.72 11.31
CA LEU A 34 -7.82 19.48 10.09
C LEU A 34 -8.24 20.77 9.39
N SER A 35 -8.59 21.81 10.15
CA SER A 35 -9.04 23.10 9.59
C SER A 35 -7.97 23.84 8.79
N ALA A 36 -6.69 23.47 8.93
CA ALA A 36 -5.61 24.02 8.12
C ALA A 36 -5.58 23.46 6.69
N PHE A 37 -6.27 22.34 6.43
CA PHE A 37 -6.33 21.71 5.13
C PHE A 37 -7.58 22.17 4.38
N HIS A 38 -7.44 23.20 3.57
CA HIS A 38 -8.54 23.70 2.74
C HIS A 38 -8.69 22.85 1.47
N HIS A 39 -9.86 22.25 1.30
CA HIS A 39 -10.30 21.73 0.01
C HIS A 39 -11.35 22.69 -0.56
N ASP A 40 -11.03 23.38 -1.66
CA ASP A 40 -11.97 24.20 -2.42
C ASP A 40 -12.97 23.32 -3.18
N VAL A 41 -13.86 22.68 -2.43
CA VAL A 41 -14.90 21.84 -3.00
C VAL A 41 -16.07 22.75 -3.33
N SER A 42 -16.13 23.18 -4.59
CA SER A 42 -17.30 23.86 -5.13
C SER A 42 -18.58 23.10 -4.73
N PRO A 43 -19.63 23.78 -4.24
CA PRO A 43 -20.91 23.14 -3.88
C PRO A 43 -21.58 22.40 -5.05
N GLN A 44 -21.07 22.52 -6.29
CA GLN A 44 -21.55 21.79 -7.46
C GLN A 44 -20.97 20.38 -7.64
N SER A 45 -20.00 19.93 -6.83
CA SER A 45 -19.43 18.56 -6.96
C SER A 45 -20.21 17.50 -6.17
N SER A 46 -21.54 17.50 -6.27
CA SER A 46 -22.40 16.47 -5.66
C SER A 46 -21.95 15.05 -6.02
N SER A 47 -21.46 14.84 -7.24
CA SER A 47 -20.91 13.56 -7.70
C SER A 47 -19.65 13.12 -6.94
N LEU A 48 -18.80 14.06 -6.52
CA LEU A 48 -17.57 13.80 -5.79
C LEU A 48 -17.88 13.47 -4.32
N LEU A 49 -18.87 14.15 -3.74
CA LEU A 49 -19.40 13.84 -2.41
C LEU A 49 -20.09 12.47 -2.37
N GLU A 50 -20.83 12.10 -3.41
CA GLU A 50 -21.45 10.78 -3.54
C GLU A 50 -20.40 9.67 -3.65
N THR A 51 -19.42 9.79 -4.57
CA THR A 51 -18.38 8.76 -4.75
C THR A 51 -17.47 8.59 -3.54
N CYS A 52 -17.19 9.65 -2.78
CA CYS A 52 -16.39 9.57 -1.55
C CYS A 52 -17.15 8.94 -0.37
N SER A 53 -18.48 9.05 -0.35
CA SER A 53 -19.29 8.55 0.77
C SER A 53 -19.75 7.11 0.58
N LEU A 54 -19.87 6.64 -0.67
CA LEU A 54 -20.42 5.35 -1.09
C LEU A 54 -19.68 4.14 -0.50
N PRO A 55 -18.33 4.01 -0.55
CA PRO A 55 -17.58 2.86 -0.01
C PRO A 55 -17.76 2.62 1.48
N HIS A 56 -18.36 3.59 2.17
CA HIS A 56 -18.50 3.62 3.60
C HIS A 56 -19.96 3.76 4.05
N LYS A 57 -20.92 3.41 3.18
CA LYS A 57 -22.32 3.18 3.58
C LYS A 57 -22.46 1.73 4.05
N ALA A 58 -23.28 1.48 5.07
CA ALA A 58 -23.41 0.18 5.76
C ALA A 58 -23.86 -1.03 4.90
N ILE A 59 -24.06 -0.85 3.59
CA ILE A 59 -24.56 -1.86 2.64
C ILE A 59 -23.79 -1.76 1.30
N TRP A 60 -22.73 -0.95 1.22
CA TRP A 60 -21.94 -0.87 0.00
C TRP A 60 -20.98 -2.05 -0.09
N MET A 61 -21.09 -2.81 -1.17
CA MET A 61 -20.14 -3.86 -1.55
C MET A 61 -19.61 -3.51 -2.94
N GLU A 62 -18.31 -3.77 -3.17
CA GLU A 62 -17.81 -3.74 -4.54
C GLU A 62 -18.52 -4.83 -5.37
N PRO A 63 -18.66 -4.66 -6.69
CA PRO A 63 -19.27 -5.69 -7.52
C PRO A 63 -18.50 -7.00 -7.36
N ASP A 64 -19.18 -8.08 -7.01
CA ASP A 64 -18.56 -9.38 -6.80
C ASP A 64 -17.87 -9.87 -8.08
N LEU A 65 -16.65 -10.36 -7.92
CA LEU A 65 -15.96 -11.06 -9.00
C LEU A 65 -16.49 -12.48 -9.05
N ASN A 66 -16.87 -12.91 -10.25
CA ASN A 66 -17.27 -14.29 -10.52
C ASN A 66 -16.63 -14.78 -11.82
N ASP A 67 -16.42 -16.07 -11.90
CA ASP A 67 -15.79 -16.78 -13.01
C ASP A 67 -16.83 -17.49 -13.92
N TYR A 68 -18.14 -17.26 -13.72
CA TYR A 68 -19.21 -17.95 -14.45
C TYR A 68 -19.14 -17.77 -15.98
N LYS A 69 -18.56 -16.67 -16.44
CA LYS A 69 -18.36 -16.36 -17.87
C LYS A 69 -16.95 -16.68 -18.36
N GLY A 70 -16.17 -17.37 -17.55
CA GLY A 70 -14.80 -17.79 -17.83
C GLY A 70 -13.74 -16.75 -17.43
N VAL A 71 -12.49 -17.22 -17.46
CA VAL A 71 -11.28 -16.51 -17.02
C VAL A 71 -11.11 -15.14 -17.66
N ALA A 72 -11.45 -15.02 -18.95
CA ALA A 72 -11.28 -13.76 -19.66
C ALA A 72 -12.22 -12.65 -19.14
N ASP A 73 -13.47 -13.00 -18.80
CA ASP A 73 -14.44 -12.05 -18.27
C ASP A 73 -14.10 -11.68 -16.83
N LEU A 74 -13.72 -12.66 -16.00
CA LEU A 74 -13.21 -12.45 -14.63
C LEU A 74 -12.08 -11.41 -14.61
N ASN A 75 -11.07 -11.57 -15.47
CA ASN A 75 -9.95 -10.64 -15.56
C ASN A 75 -10.39 -9.21 -15.96
N CYS A 76 -11.38 -9.09 -16.85
CA CYS A 76 -11.94 -7.79 -17.23
C CYS A 76 -12.70 -7.14 -16.07
N GLN A 77 -13.52 -7.93 -15.34
CA GLN A 77 -14.23 -7.47 -14.15
C GLN A 77 -13.26 -6.99 -13.07
N TYR A 78 -12.20 -7.76 -12.80
CA TYR A 78 -11.16 -7.41 -11.85
C TYR A 78 -10.48 -6.08 -12.17
N LEU A 79 -9.96 -5.92 -13.40
CA LEU A 79 -9.29 -4.69 -13.80
C LEU A 79 -10.23 -3.47 -13.71
N HIS A 80 -11.49 -3.64 -14.11
CA HIS A 80 -12.50 -2.58 -14.00
C HIS A 80 -12.76 -2.18 -12.55
N ASN A 81 -12.93 -3.16 -11.65
CA ASN A 81 -13.21 -2.91 -10.24
C ASN A 81 -12.00 -2.29 -9.53
N VAL A 82 -10.79 -2.79 -9.77
CA VAL A 82 -9.56 -2.21 -9.22
C VAL A 82 -9.37 -0.77 -9.69
N HIS A 83 -9.58 -0.47 -10.98
CA HIS A 83 -9.50 0.91 -11.45
C HIS A 83 -10.55 1.83 -10.82
N LYS A 84 -11.75 1.34 -10.50
CA LYS A 84 -12.74 2.13 -9.75
C LYS A 84 -12.27 2.43 -8.34
N VAL A 85 -11.72 1.43 -7.65
CA VAL A 85 -11.18 1.59 -6.29
C VAL A 85 -10.00 2.56 -6.27
N LEU A 86 -9.03 2.40 -7.17
CA LEU A 86 -7.84 3.25 -7.27
C LEU A 86 -8.12 4.69 -7.76
N ARG A 87 -9.33 4.97 -8.25
CA ARG A 87 -9.77 6.33 -8.61
C ARG A 87 -10.33 7.10 -7.41
N ARG A 88 -10.56 6.46 -6.27
CA ARG A 88 -11.12 7.11 -5.07
C ARG A 88 -10.11 8.00 -4.37
N GLU A 89 -10.64 8.86 -3.51
CA GLU A 89 -9.83 9.82 -2.74
C GLU A 89 -8.94 9.15 -1.69
N ASN A 90 -9.37 8.02 -1.11
CA ASN A 90 -8.59 7.24 -0.15
C ASN A 90 -7.61 6.25 -0.80
N ALA A 91 -7.43 6.28 -2.13
CA ALA A 91 -6.53 5.35 -2.81
C ALA A 91 -5.06 5.46 -2.33
N GLY A 92 -4.68 6.61 -1.76
CA GLY A 92 -3.37 6.79 -1.12
C GLY A 92 -3.13 5.83 0.05
N ALA A 93 -4.19 5.38 0.75
CA ALA A 93 -4.10 4.44 1.85
C ALA A 93 -3.48 3.10 1.47
N PHE A 94 -3.67 2.63 0.23
CA PHE A 94 -3.01 1.40 -0.25
C PHE A 94 -1.48 1.52 -0.27
N ILE A 95 -0.97 2.73 -0.51
CA ILE A 95 0.48 2.96 -0.54
C ILE A 95 1.08 2.81 0.86
N MET A 96 0.35 3.29 1.88
CA MET A 96 0.74 3.22 3.28
C MET A 96 0.84 1.78 3.80
N GLU A 97 0.01 0.86 3.30
CA GLU A 97 0.10 -0.56 3.69
C GLU A 97 1.42 -1.23 3.27
N GLY A 98 2.14 -0.64 2.32
CA GLY A 98 3.39 -1.19 1.80
C GLY A 98 3.17 -2.51 1.04
N GLY A 99 4.28 -3.19 0.77
CA GLY A 99 4.31 -4.51 0.16
C GLY A 99 3.42 -4.64 -1.09
N MET A 100 2.60 -5.69 -1.08
CA MET A 100 1.79 -6.10 -2.22
C MET A 100 0.73 -5.06 -2.61
N LEU A 101 0.00 -4.54 -1.63
CA LEU A 101 -1.06 -3.54 -1.86
C LEU A 101 -0.47 -2.24 -2.43
N SER A 102 0.64 -1.77 -1.87
CA SER A 102 1.33 -0.57 -2.36
C SER A 102 1.83 -0.75 -3.78
N PHE A 103 2.42 -1.91 -4.09
CA PHE A 103 2.92 -2.19 -5.43
C PHE A 103 1.80 -2.24 -6.48
N VAL A 104 0.74 -3.03 -6.23
CA VAL A 104 -0.39 -3.17 -7.15
C VAL A 104 -1.08 -1.83 -7.37
N ALA A 105 -1.29 -1.05 -6.31
CA ALA A 105 -1.90 0.27 -6.40
C ALA A 105 -1.09 1.24 -7.26
N LYS A 106 0.25 1.26 -7.11
CA LYS A 106 1.13 2.05 -7.98
C LYS A 106 1.12 1.56 -9.42
N TYR A 107 1.19 0.24 -9.61
CA TYR A 107 1.31 -0.36 -10.92
C TYR A 107 0.05 -0.17 -11.78
N LEU A 108 -1.14 -0.39 -11.20
CA LEU A 108 -2.43 -0.25 -11.91
C LEU A 108 -3.01 1.17 -11.84
N GLY A 109 -2.78 1.88 -10.74
CA GLY A 109 -3.31 3.24 -10.54
C GLY A 109 -2.42 4.35 -11.11
N GLY A 110 -1.13 4.05 -11.32
CA GLY A 110 -0.15 4.98 -11.85
C GLY A 110 0.23 6.10 -10.86
N PRO A 111 0.88 7.18 -11.36
CA PRO A 111 1.39 8.28 -10.53
C PRO A 111 0.32 8.95 -9.67
N ARG A 112 -0.93 8.98 -10.14
CA ARG A 112 -2.05 9.65 -9.46
C ARG A 112 -2.32 9.11 -8.05
N VAL A 113 -2.06 7.83 -7.80
CA VAL A 113 -2.27 7.26 -6.45
C VAL A 113 -1.23 7.80 -5.47
N VAL A 114 0.01 7.94 -5.91
CA VAL A 114 1.10 8.52 -5.12
C VAL A 114 0.89 10.03 -4.94
N GLU A 115 0.49 10.74 -5.99
CA GLU A 115 0.16 12.17 -5.92
C GLU A 115 -0.93 12.45 -4.88
N ARG A 116 -1.97 11.60 -4.80
CA ARG A 116 -3.01 11.73 -3.77
C ARG A 116 -2.49 11.51 -2.36
N LEU A 117 -1.65 10.49 -2.14
CA LEU A 117 -1.03 10.25 -0.84
C LEU A 117 -0.17 11.44 -0.39
N MET A 118 0.59 12.02 -1.33
CA MET A 118 1.53 13.12 -1.06
C MET A 118 0.85 14.49 -1.01
N ALA A 119 -0.45 14.56 -1.34
CA ALA A 119 -1.26 15.75 -1.19
C ALA A 119 -1.73 15.94 0.27
N SER A 120 -2.63 16.89 0.48
CA SER A 120 -3.34 17.07 1.75
C SER A 120 -4.22 15.85 2.08
N PRO A 121 -4.59 15.63 3.36
CA PRO A 121 -5.56 14.62 3.76
C PRO A 121 -6.82 14.69 2.89
N SER A 122 -7.32 13.55 2.40
CA SER A 122 -8.48 13.54 1.51
C SER A 122 -9.72 14.20 2.14
N ILE A 123 -10.66 14.57 1.26
CA ILE A 123 -11.98 15.05 1.66
C ILE A 123 -12.73 14.06 2.58
N ILE A 124 -12.41 12.76 2.49
CA ILE A 124 -12.98 11.70 3.34
C ILE A 124 -12.59 11.91 4.81
N VAL A 125 -11.32 12.23 5.05
CA VAL A 125 -10.80 12.56 6.38
C VAL A 125 -11.27 13.95 6.81
N HIS A 126 -11.10 14.95 5.96
CA HIS A 126 -11.32 16.36 6.29
C HIS A 126 -12.81 16.72 6.48
N ARG A 127 -13.70 16.25 5.60
CA ARG A 127 -15.12 16.68 5.57
C ARG A 127 -16.06 15.63 6.14
N PHE A 128 -15.85 14.37 5.78
CA PHE A 128 -16.75 13.29 6.19
C PHE A 128 -16.39 12.66 7.53
N HIS A 129 -15.23 13.00 8.10
CA HIS A 129 -14.71 12.39 9.34
C HIS A 129 -14.76 10.86 9.31
N LYS A 130 -14.66 10.27 8.11
CA LYS A 130 -14.54 8.83 7.93
C LYS A 130 -13.07 8.51 7.97
N VAL A 131 -12.62 8.02 9.12
CA VAL A 131 -11.21 8.01 9.49
C VAL A 131 -10.89 6.72 10.22
N ALA A 132 -9.70 6.21 10.00
CA ALA A 132 -9.08 5.31 10.97
C ALA A 132 -8.53 6.18 12.12
N ILE A 133 -8.95 5.86 13.35
CA ILE A 133 -8.48 6.57 14.55
C ILE A 133 -7.24 5.85 15.08
N HIS A 134 -6.15 6.59 15.16
CA HIS A 134 -4.92 6.11 15.76
C HIS A 134 -4.67 6.82 17.10
N PHE A 135 -4.52 6.04 18.17
CA PHE A 135 -4.18 6.56 19.49
C PHE A 135 -2.66 6.45 19.73
N PRO A 136 -1.96 7.57 19.92
CA PRO A 136 -0.58 7.56 20.42
C PRO A 136 -0.42 6.70 21.69
N GLU A 137 0.68 5.93 21.79
CA GLU A 137 0.93 5.15 23.03
C GLU A 137 1.05 6.15 24.20
N GLY A 138 0.25 5.95 25.26
CA GLY A 138 0.22 6.84 26.42
C GLY A 138 -0.82 7.97 26.39
N SER A 139 -1.55 8.16 25.28
CA SER A 139 -2.67 9.12 25.22
C SER A 139 -4.01 8.38 25.35
N TYR A 140 -4.43 8.11 26.58
CA TYR A 140 -5.77 7.57 26.87
C TYR A 140 -6.89 8.63 26.82
N TYR A 141 -6.55 9.90 26.57
CA TYR A 141 -7.50 11.00 26.55
C TYR A 141 -7.92 11.39 25.12
N ASP A 142 -9.22 11.61 24.97
CA ASP A 142 -10.00 11.92 23.76
C ASP A 142 -9.51 13.14 22.93
N SER A 143 -8.48 13.84 23.38
CA SER A 143 -7.99 15.10 22.79
C SER A 143 -6.77 14.96 21.87
N HIS A 144 -6.12 13.79 21.80
CA HIS A 144 -4.86 13.61 21.08
C HIS A 144 -4.88 12.49 20.03
N TYR A 145 -6.06 12.06 19.61
CA TYR A 145 -6.17 11.05 18.57
C TYR A 145 -5.78 11.60 17.20
N LEU A 146 -5.16 10.74 16.40
CA LEU A 146 -4.73 11.04 15.04
C LEU A 146 -5.72 10.42 14.05
N LEU A 147 -5.95 11.13 12.97
CA LEU A 147 -6.86 10.76 11.89
C LEU A 147 -6.05 10.29 10.69
N GLN A 148 -6.33 9.08 10.23
CA GLN A 148 -5.71 8.47 9.07
C GLN A 148 -6.78 8.17 8.01
N GLU A 149 -6.36 8.15 6.74
CA GLU A 149 -7.19 7.65 5.65
C GLU A 149 -7.63 6.19 5.93
N PRO A 150 -8.92 5.89 5.87
CA PRO A 150 -9.39 4.53 6.06
C PRO A 150 -9.12 3.70 4.80
N LEU A 151 -8.71 2.45 5.02
CA LEU A 151 -8.76 1.39 4.01
C LEU A 151 -9.78 0.35 4.46
N SER A 152 -10.79 0.08 3.64
CA SER A 152 -11.79 -0.95 3.96
C SER A 152 -11.32 -2.34 3.54
N ASN A 153 -11.78 -3.37 4.26
CA ASN A 153 -11.50 -4.76 3.91
C ASN A 153 -12.03 -5.10 2.49
N VAL A 154 -13.18 -4.55 2.10
CA VAL A 154 -13.76 -4.76 0.77
C VAL A 154 -12.86 -4.21 -0.34
N GLU A 155 -12.27 -3.02 -0.12
CA GLU A 155 -11.31 -2.41 -1.04
C GLU A 155 -10.01 -3.22 -1.14
N GLU A 156 -9.51 -3.74 0.00
CA GLU A 156 -8.39 -4.66 0.04
C GLU A 156 -8.67 -5.96 -0.74
N CYS A 157 -9.83 -6.60 -0.48
CA CYS A 157 -10.28 -7.79 -1.20
C CYS A 157 -10.41 -7.53 -2.70
N THR A 158 -10.84 -6.34 -3.10
CA THR A 158 -10.92 -5.96 -4.51
C THR A 158 -9.55 -5.91 -5.16
N LEU A 159 -8.52 -5.37 -4.47
CA LEU A 159 -7.16 -5.35 -5.00
C LEU A 159 -6.57 -6.73 -5.19
N TYR A 160 -6.79 -7.65 -4.25
CA TYR A 160 -6.35 -9.04 -4.38
C TYR A 160 -7.19 -9.84 -5.40
N GLY A 161 -8.34 -9.30 -5.82
CA GLY A 161 -9.23 -9.95 -6.77
C GLY A 161 -9.90 -11.18 -6.18
N TYR A 162 -10.45 -11.05 -4.96
CA TYR A 162 -11.25 -12.09 -4.34
C TYR A 162 -12.45 -12.44 -5.22
N VAL A 163 -12.57 -13.72 -5.55
CA VAL A 163 -13.71 -14.29 -6.29
C VAL A 163 -14.63 -14.93 -5.28
N GLU A 164 -15.90 -14.49 -5.26
CA GLU A 164 -16.89 -15.08 -4.39
C GLU A 164 -17.28 -16.45 -4.95
N GLN A 165 -16.92 -17.51 -4.22
CA GLN A 165 -17.41 -18.85 -4.50
C GLN A 165 -18.21 -19.36 -3.29
N TYR A 166 -19.17 -20.25 -3.56
CA TYR A 166 -20.06 -20.86 -2.55
C TYR A 166 -19.33 -21.73 -1.51
N ASN A 167 -18.03 -21.99 -1.68
CA ASN A 167 -17.21 -22.80 -0.78
C ASN A 167 -16.35 -21.90 0.12
N ALA A 168 -16.07 -22.37 1.34
CA ALA A 168 -15.38 -21.60 2.38
C ALA A 168 -13.93 -21.15 2.03
N ASP A 169 -13.36 -21.68 0.94
CA ASP A 169 -11.99 -21.39 0.52
C ASP A 169 -11.96 -20.23 -0.48
N SER A 170 -11.42 -19.10 -0.03
CA SER A 170 -11.33 -17.88 -0.84
C SER A 170 -10.34 -18.03 -1.99
N HIS A 171 -10.80 -17.76 -3.21
CA HIS A 171 -9.96 -17.71 -4.41
C HIS A 171 -9.56 -16.26 -4.69
N THR A 172 -8.30 -16.03 -5.08
CA THR A 172 -7.79 -14.69 -5.40
C THR A 172 -7.01 -14.69 -6.71
N LEU A 173 -7.14 -13.61 -7.49
CA LEU A 173 -6.35 -13.39 -8.72
C LEU A 173 -4.92 -12.96 -8.45
N LEU A 174 -4.65 -12.39 -7.27
CA LEU A 174 -3.31 -12.09 -6.79
C LEU A 174 -3.06 -12.82 -5.48
N PRO A 175 -1.81 -13.22 -5.20
CA PRO A 175 -1.47 -13.79 -3.91
C PRO A 175 -1.60 -12.70 -2.84
N THR A 176 -2.19 -13.05 -1.70
CA THR A 176 -2.30 -12.12 -0.57
C THR A 176 -0.94 -11.88 0.08
N THR A 177 -0.81 -10.80 0.85
CA THR A 177 0.40 -10.53 1.65
C THR A 177 0.78 -11.73 2.54
N TRP A 178 -0.21 -12.44 3.08
CA TRP A 178 0.02 -13.63 3.89
C TRP A 178 0.54 -14.83 3.07
N ILE A 179 -0.01 -15.07 1.88
CA ILE A 179 0.49 -16.11 0.95
C ILE A 179 1.94 -15.81 0.57
N MET A 180 2.23 -14.56 0.20
CA MET A 180 3.59 -14.11 -0.14
C MET A 180 4.55 -14.34 1.03
N ALA A 181 4.19 -13.92 2.24
CA ALA A 181 5.00 -14.13 3.43
C ALA A 181 5.24 -15.60 3.76
N ARG A 182 4.28 -16.48 3.44
CA ARG A 182 4.38 -17.90 3.78
C ARG A 182 5.20 -18.71 2.77
N TYR A 183 5.12 -18.36 1.49
CA TYR A 183 5.63 -19.21 0.41
C TYR A 183 6.69 -18.57 -0.47
N PHE A 184 6.84 -17.24 -0.47
CA PHE A 184 7.78 -16.54 -1.32
C PHE A 184 8.95 -15.98 -0.51
N THR A 185 10.06 -16.73 -0.47
CA THR A 185 11.26 -16.37 0.32
C THR A 185 11.74 -14.93 0.11
N PRO A 186 11.74 -14.34 -1.11
CA PRO A 186 12.11 -12.94 -1.28
C PRO A 186 11.24 -11.95 -0.49
N PHE A 187 9.94 -12.25 -0.31
CA PHE A 187 9.01 -11.38 0.42
C PHE A 187 9.28 -11.31 1.93
N LEU A 188 9.84 -12.38 2.51
CA LEU A 188 10.22 -12.42 3.92
C LEU A 188 11.26 -11.36 4.29
N GLN A 189 11.99 -10.85 3.31
CA GLN A 189 13.05 -9.85 3.48
C GLN A 189 12.57 -8.42 3.22
N GLY A 190 11.25 -8.24 3.14
CA GLY A 190 10.62 -7.03 2.66
C GLY A 190 10.42 -7.05 1.15
N TRP A 191 10.26 -5.87 0.55
CA TRP A 191 9.94 -5.77 -0.88
C TRP A 191 11.20 -5.77 -1.74
N MET A 192 11.58 -6.96 -2.21
CA MET A 192 12.73 -7.16 -3.08
C MET A 192 12.36 -7.03 -4.57
N PRO A 193 13.31 -6.81 -5.49
CA PRO A 193 13.05 -6.73 -6.94
C PRO A 193 12.26 -7.94 -7.47
N GLU A 194 12.58 -9.14 -6.99
CA GLU A 194 11.94 -10.41 -7.37
C GLU A 194 10.45 -10.43 -7.00
N CYS A 195 10.04 -9.70 -5.94
CA CYS A 195 8.62 -9.51 -5.61
C CYS A 195 7.92 -8.71 -6.70
N SER A 196 8.59 -7.70 -7.26
CA SER A 196 8.02 -6.88 -8.32
C SER A 196 7.90 -7.69 -9.61
N GLU A 197 8.94 -8.44 -9.98
CA GLU A 197 8.98 -9.28 -11.18
C GLU A 197 7.88 -10.35 -11.15
N PHE A 198 7.78 -11.08 -10.03
CA PHE A 198 6.75 -12.10 -9.83
C PHE A 198 5.33 -11.52 -9.98
N ILE A 199 5.05 -10.39 -9.34
CA ILE A 199 3.72 -9.77 -9.40
C ILE A 199 3.43 -9.16 -10.77
N ILE A 200 4.45 -8.64 -11.47
CA ILE A 200 4.30 -8.18 -12.86
C ILE A 200 3.88 -9.33 -13.77
N GLU A 201 4.50 -10.50 -13.64
CA GLU A 201 4.14 -11.69 -14.43
C GLU A 201 2.66 -12.06 -14.24
N VAL A 202 2.21 -12.14 -12.99
CA VAL A 202 0.81 -12.44 -12.67
C VAL A 202 -0.12 -11.38 -13.24
N LEU A 203 0.20 -10.09 -13.06
CA LEU A 203 -0.60 -8.97 -13.57
C LEU A 203 -0.65 -8.94 -15.10
N ASP A 204 0.44 -9.30 -15.78
CA ASP A 204 0.46 -9.38 -17.24
C ASP A 204 -0.35 -10.58 -17.74
N GLY A 205 -0.38 -11.69 -17.01
CA GLY A 205 -1.33 -12.79 -17.21
C GLY A 205 -2.78 -12.33 -17.14
N ILE A 206 -3.13 -11.56 -16.11
CA ILE A 206 -4.46 -10.94 -15.92
C ILE A 206 -4.81 -10.01 -17.09
N LYS A 207 -3.90 -9.09 -17.47
CA LYS A 207 -4.11 -8.17 -18.61
C LYS A 207 -4.27 -8.91 -19.94
N CYS A 208 -3.57 -10.03 -20.11
CA CYS A 208 -3.71 -10.92 -21.27
C CYS A 208 -4.94 -11.82 -21.20
N ARG A 209 -5.80 -11.65 -20.18
CA ARG A 209 -7.04 -12.42 -19.97
C ARG A 209 -6.81 -13.92 -19.70
N ARG A 210 -5.68 -14.25 -19.10
CA ARG A 210 -5.26 -15.62 -18.76
C ARG A 210 -5.04 -15.85 -17.26
N GLY A 211 -5.19 -14.83 -16.42
CA GLY A 211 -5.02 -14.95 -14.97
C GLY A 211 -6.16 -15.74 -14.35
N GLU A 212 -5.84 -16.81 -13.63
CA GLU A 212 -6.81 -17.65 -12.93
C GLU A 212 -6.86 -17.27 -11.45
N ALA A 213 -8.05 -17.33 -10.84
CA ALA A 213 -8.16 -17.14 -9.41
C ALA A 213 -7.80 -18.45 -8.69
N LEU A 214 -6.83 -18.39 -7.80
CA LEU A 214 -6.27 -19.56 -7.12
C LEU A 214 -6.61 -19.54 -5.63
N MET A 215 -6.78 -20.72 -5.06
CA MET A 215 -6.76 -20.92 -3.61
C MET A 215 -5.31 -20.86 -3.08
N GLU A 216 -5.16 -20.84 -1.76
CA GLU A 216 -3.84 -20.91 -1.10
C GLU A 216 -2.95 -22.05 -1.65
N LEU A 217 -3.49 -23.26 -1.82
CA LEU A 217 -2.72 -24.39 -2.34
C LEU A 217 -2.27 -24.17 -3.78
N GLY A 218 -3.14 -23.63 -4.64
CA GLY A 218 -2.81 -23.29 -6.02
C GLY A 218 -1.75 -22.18 -6.08
N TRP A 219 -1.85 -21.16 -5.23
CA TRP A 219 -0.81 -20.13 -5.10
C TRP A 219 0.52 -20.70 -4.62
N LYS A 220 0.51 -21.62 -3.65
CA LYS A 220 1.71 -22.29 -3.18
C LYS A 220 2.39 -23.04 -4.32
N GLU A 221 1.64 -23.82 -5.11
CA GLU A 221 2.16 -24.57 -6.25
C GLU A 221 2.71 -23.62 -7.33
N TYR A 222 1.97 -22.56 -7.68
CA TYR A 222 2.42 -21.54 -8.62
C TYR A 222 3.74 -20.89 -8.16
N ILE A 223 3.81 -20.47 -6.90
CA ILE A 223 5.00 -19.82 -6.33
C ILE A 223 6.19 -20.79 -6.33
N GLN A 224 5.98 -22.05 -5.96
CA GLN A 224 7.05 -23.06 -5.97
C GLN A 224 7.59 -23.30 -7.38
N GLN A 225 6.70 -23.37 -8.38
CA GLN A 225 7.10 -23.50 -9.78
C GLN A 225 7.90 -22.28 -10.24
N TYR A 226 7.42 -21.07 -9.95
CA TYR A 226 8.12 -19.82 -10.29
C TYR A 226 9.52 -19.77 -9.67
N LEU A 227 9.64 -20.09 -8.37
CA LEU A 227 10.93 -20.12 -7.67
C LEU A 227 11.92 -21.10 -8.30
N TRP A 228 11.43 -22.26 -8.76
CA TRP A 228 12.25 -23.28 -9.43
C TRP A 228 12.73 -22.80 -10.81
N GLU A 229 11.82 -22.24 -11.61
CA GLU A 229 12.13 -21.77 -12.97
C GLU A 229 13.11 -20.59 -12.98
N HIS A 230 13.10 -19.77 -11.93
CA HIS A 230 13.92 -18.57 -11.81
C HIS A 230 15.16 -18.76 -10.91
N ASP A 231 15.47 -19.99 -10.48
CA ASP A 231 16.59 -20.33 -9.59
C ASP A 231 16.62 -19.50 -8.28
N LEU A 232 15.44 -19.18 -7.75
CA LEU A 232 15.26 -18.42 -6.52
C LEU A 232 15.19 -19.31 -5.27
N THR A 233 15.51 -20.59 -5.42
CA THR A 233 15.49 -21.59 -4.33
C THR A 233 16.75 -21.55 -3.44
N GLY A 234 17.73 -20.70 -3.78
CA GLY A 234 19.01 -20.60 -3.08
C GLY A 234 18.99 -19.87 -1.72
N THR A 235 20.02 -20.12 -0.91
CA THR A 235 20.34 -19.33 0.28
C THR A 235 20.81 -17.94 -0.10
N TYR A 236 19.98 -16.94 0.16
CA TYR A 236 20.24 -15.54 -0.14
C TYR A 236 21.38 -14.94 0.71
N HIS A 237 22.22 -14.10 0.09
CA HIS A 237 23.26 -13.31 0.75
C HIS A 237 22.78 -11.86 0.94
N VAL A 238 22.82 -11.34 2.17
CA VAL A 238 22.39 -9.97 2.50
C VAL A 238 23.21 -8.94 1.71
N MET A 239 22.55 -8.21 0.80
CA MET A 239 23.11 -7.09 0.04
C MET A 239 22.63 -5.72 0.57
N GLN A 240 23.35 -4.65 0.21
CA GLN A 240 23.10 -3.26 0.66
C GLN A 240 21.79 -2.64 0.13
N ASP A 241 21.09 -3.30 -0.78
CA ASP A 241 19.80 -2.89 -1.33
C ASP A 241 18.59 -3.47 -0.57
N ASN A 242 18.84 -4.33 0.42
CA ASN A 242 17.81 -5.01 1.19
C ASN A 242 16.95 -4.02 2.00
N THR A 243 15.64 -4.22 1.97
CA THR A 243 14.64 -3.51 2.77
C THR A 243 15.02 -3.40 4.25
N HIS A 244 15.56 -4.49 4.82
CA HIS A 244 16.05 -4.53 6.19
C HIS A 244 17.29 -3.69 6.41
N TYR A 245 18.16 -3.55 5.41
CA TYR A 245 19.31 -2.64 5.46
C TYR A 245 18.82 -1.18 5.44
N GLY A 246 17.86 -0.85 4.56
CA GLY A 246 17.22 0.46 4.55
C GLY A 246 16.56 0.82 5.89
N GLN A 247 15.78 -0.11 6.46
CA GLN A 247 15.18 0.05 7.78
C GLN A 247 16.25 0.20 8.88
N SER A 248 17.32 -0.61 8.82
CA SER A 248 18.45 -0.54 9.76
C SER A 248 19.22 0.78 9.65
N LEU A 249 19.38 1.33 8.45
CA LEU A 249 20.00 2.64 8.22
C LEU A 249 19.15 3.78 8.80
N ILE A 250 17.83 3.73 8.60
CA ILE A 250 16.90 4.68 9.22
C ILE A 250 17.02 4.59 10.76
N ASN A 251 16.96 3.36 11.31
CA ASN A 251 17.07 3.13 12.74
C ASN A 251 18.45 3.56 13.32
N ALA A 252 19.54 3.40 12.56
CA ALA A 252 20.90 3.73 12.98
C ALA A 252 21.17 5.24 13.01
N ARG A 253 20.57 6.01 12.09
CA ARG A 253 20.76 7.46 12.00
C ARG A 253 19.83 8.25 12.92
N PHE A 254 18.74 7.63 13.33
CA PHE A 254 17.69 8.28 14.11
C PHE A 254 17.30 7.38 15.30
N PRO A 255 18.09 7.38 16.38
CA PRO A 255 18.02 6.40 17.47
C PRO A 255 16.81 6.55 18.41
N VAL A 256 15.90 7.49 18.14
CA VAL A 256 14.67 7.72 18.92
C VAL A 256 13.57 6.78 18.39
N SER A 257 12.63 6.36 19.24
CA SER A 257 11.52 5.48 18.86
C SER A 257 10.70 6.04 17.68
N TRP A 258 10.89 5.49 16.48
CA TRP A 258 10.17 5.82 15.24
C TRP A 258 8.71 5.38 15.20
N LYS A 259 8.19 4.83 16.31
CA LYS A 259 6.78 4.44 16.34
C LYS A 259 5.87 5.62 15.96
N LYS A 260 6.22 6.86 16.37
CA LYS A 260 5.42 8.09 16.15
C LYS A 260 6.32 9.34 16.13
N ILE A 261 6.42 10.04 15.01
CA ILE A 261 7.18 11.29 14.86
C ILE A 261 6.33 12.30 14.08
N LYS A 262 6.30 13.58 14.50
CA LYS A 262 5.68 14.61 13.66
C LYS A 262 6.56 14.86 12.45
N LEU A 263 5.96 14.97 11.27
CA LEU A 263 6.72 15.22 10.03
C LEU A 263 7.57 16.51 10.09
N SER A 264 7.12 17.52 10.84
CA SER A 264 7.87 18.77 11.12
C SER A 264 9.12 18.58 11.97
N ASP A 265 9.13 17.54 12.79
CA ASP A 265 10.17 17.29 13.80
C ASP A 265 11.27 16.38 13.22
N ILE A 266 11.12 15.95 11.96
CA ILE A 266 12.16 15.26 11.19
C ILE A 266 13.25 16.28 10.85
N GLN A 267 14.15 16.52 11.80
CA GLN A 267 15.38 17.26 11.57
C GLN A 267 16.43 16.31 11.02
N ILE A 268 16.71 16.41 9.72
CA ILE A 268 17.80 15.65 9.11
C ILE A 268 19.07 16.49 9.26
N LEU A 269 19.95 16.07 10.17
CA LEU A 269 21.26 16.69 10.33
C LEU A 269 22.02 16.61 9.01
N GLU A 270 22.18 17.75 8.34
CA GLU A 270 23.21 17.95 7.33
C GLU A 270 24.54 17.64 8.01
N ILE A 271 25.16 16.51 7.64
CA ILE A 271 26.56 16.32 8.01
C ILE A 271 27.34 17.32 7.17
N TYR A 272 27.67 18.45 7.76
CA TYR A 272 28.77 19.30 7.31
C TYR A 272 30.03 18.44 7.35
N ASN A 273 30.47 17.97 6.20
CA ASN A 273 31.84 17.50 6.05
C ASN A 273 32.76 18.72 6.17
N ASN A 274 33.12 19.11 7.39
CA ASN A 274 34.34 19.88 7.59
C ASN A 274 35.51 18.97 7.21
N SER A 275 35.95 19.13 5.97
CA SER A 275 37.16 18.49 5.46
C SER A 275 38.28 19.50 5.68
N GLU A 276 39.02 19.34 6.77
CA GLU A 276 40.45 19.73 6.84
C GLU A 276 41.29 18.50 6.55
#